data_AF-A0A345RCR4-F1
#
_entry.id   AF-A0A345RCR4-F1
#
_cell.length_a   1.000
_cell.length_b   1.000
_cell.length_c   1.000
_cell.angle_alpha   90.00
_cell.angle_beta   90.00
_cell.angle_gamma   90.00
#
_symmetry.space_group_name_H-M   'P 1'
#
loop_
_entity.id
_entity.type
_entity.pdbx_description
1 polymer ?
#
loop_
_entity_poly.entity_id
_entity_poly.type
_entity_poly.pdbx_seq_one_letter_code
_entity_poly.pdbx_strand_id
1 'polypeptide(L)'
;MLRRLHPTQPDSFAFTPANQAWAEAQITKYPEGRQASAIIPLLWRAQEQEGWLTRPAIEHVSDMLGLAYIRGLEVASFYFMFQLQPVGSVAHIQVCGTTSCMICGAEDLVAVCKDKIAPKAHQLSDDGKFSWEEVECLGSCSNAPMAQIGKDYYEDLTAKRMGEIIDELAAGKVPVPGPQNGRYAAEPLGGLTSLTEYDSGKTQYNASAQLAMDIGDTVKRIDGTEVPLITPWQGKPAKADKSAGKSTPKDKARTVAPADETGIAKQQARAKSKAKPPVKPADGKKPRVMKAPRKSGADDLKMIKGVGPKLEKLLHSMGFYHYDQIAKWSAEEIAWVDENLVGFKGRVSRDGWVAQAAKLASGDETEFSKRAKKDGVYD
;
A
#
# COMPACT_ATOMS: atom_id res chain seq x y z
N MET A 1 -5.53 -2.02 -17.63
CA MET A 1 -5.15 -3.37 -18.11
C MET A 1 -5.35 -4.34 -16.96
N LEU A 2 -6.01 -5.50 -17.18
CA LEU A 2 -6.16 -6.52 -16.12
C LEU A 2 -4.83 -7.25 -15.96
N ARG A 3 -4.20 -7.18 -14.77
CA ARG A 3 -2.98 -7.94 -14.45
C ARG A 3 -3.33 -9.42 -14.35
N ARG A 4 -2.57 -10.26 -15.04
CA ARG A 4 -2.78 -11.71 -15.08
C ARG A 4 -1.49 -12.41 -14.71
N LEU A 5 -1.62 -13.62 -14.17
CA LEU A 5 -0.49 -14.51 -13.98
C LEU A 5 0.13 -14.86 -15.34
N HIS A 6 1.45 -14.97 -15.38
CA HIS A 6 2.16 -15.48 -16.54
C HIS A 6 1.64 -16.88 -16.93
N PRO A 7 1.45 -17.19 -18.22
CA PRO A 7 0.87 -18.46 -18.65
C PRO A 7 1.75 -19.66 -18.29
N THR A 8 3.07 -19.49 -18.30
CA THR A 8 4.02 -20.49 -17.84
C THR A 8 4.29 -20.28 -16.36
N GLN A 9 3.98 -21.28 -15.56
CA GLN A 9 4.19 -21.32 -14.11
C GLN A 9 5.11 -22.50 -13.78
N PRO A 10 5.92 -22.42 -12.71
CA PRO A 10 6.61 -23.61 -12.21
C PRO A 10 5.59 -24.60 -11.64
N ASP A 11 5.99 -25.88 -11.55
CA ASP A 11 5.11 -26.95 -11.04
C ASP A 11 4.84 -26.85 -9.54
N SER A 12 5.77 -26.29 -8.78
CA SER A 12 5.69 -26.23 -7.31
C SER A 12 6.48 -25.06 -6.73
N PHE A 13 6.17 -24.71 -5.48
CA PHE A 13 6.91 -23.76 -4.67
C PHE A 13 7.08 -24.29 -3.25
N ALA A 14 8.23 -24.03 -2.65
CA ALA A 14 8.47 -24.19 -1.23
C ALA A 14 9.40 -23.08 -0.75
N PHE A 15 9.13 -22.52 0.43
CA PHE A 15 10.10 -21.66 1.08
C PHE A 15 11.37 -22.44 1.42
N THR A 16 12.52 -21.77 1.37
CA THR A 16 13.74 -22.30 2.01
C THR A 16 13.48 -22.50 3.51
N PRO A 17 14.22 -23.39 4.21
CA PRO A 17 14.01 -23.59 5.64
C PRO A 17 14.09 -22.31 6.48
N ALA A 18 14.98 -21.38 6.10
CA ALA A 18 15.11 -20.08 6.76
C ALA A 18 13.88 -19.18 6.50
N ASN A 19 13.39 -19.13 5.25
CA ASN A 19 12.19 -18.37 4.90
C ASN A 19 10.93 -18.96 5.51
N GLN A 20 10.84 -20.29 5.62
CA GLN A 20 9.72 -20.99 6.28
C GLN A 20 9.66 -20.62 7.76
N ALA A 21 10.79 -20.71 8.47
CA ALA A 21 10.87 -20.32 9.88
C ALA A 21 10.55 -18.83 10.08
N TRP A 22 11.04 -17.96 9.20
CA TRP A 22 10.70 -16.54 9.21
C TRP A 22 9.21 -16.30 8.94
N ALA A 23 8.62 -17.02 7.99
CA ALA A 23 7.21 -16.89 7.62
C ALA A 23 6.28 -17.28 8.78
N GLU A 24 6.55 -18.42 9.42
CA GLU A 24 5.83 -18.86 10.63
C GLU A 24 5.95 -17.82 11.74
N ALA A 25 7.13 -17.25 11.95
CA ALA A 25 7.35 -16.20 12.93
C ALA A 25 6.66 -14.87 12.57
N GLN A 26 6.59 -14.53 11.28
CA GLN A 26 5.89 -13.34 10.77
C GLN A 26 4.39 -13.44 11.01
N ILE A 27 3.81 -14.63 10.94
CA ILE A 27 2.40 -14.87 11.28
C ILE A 27 2.14 -14.55 12.76
N THR A 28 3.06 -14.89 13.67
CA THR A 28 2.89 -14.61 15.11
C THR A 28 2.93 -13.12 15.46
N LYS A 29 3.31 -12.24 14.51
CA LYS A 29 3.27 -10.79 14.70
C LYS A 29 1.83 -10.28 14.85
N TYR A 30 0.86 -11.01 14.30
CA TYR A 30 -0.54 -10.61 14.27
C TYR A 30 -1.35 -11.33 15.34
N PRO A 31 -2.38 -10.69 15.92
CA PRO A 31 -3.25 -11.32 16.90
C PRO A 31 -3.90 -12.60 16.38
N GLU A 32 -4.25 -13.50 17.31
CA GLU A 32 -5.00 -14.70 16.98
C GLU A 32 -6.32 -14.37 16.27
N GLY A 33 -6.62 -15.11 15.20
CA GLY A 33 -7.75 -14.86 14.29
C GLY A 33 -7.52 -13.72 13.28
N ARG A 34 -6.35 -13.06 13.30
CA ARG A 34 -5.98 -11.97 12.37
C ARG A 34 -4.72 -12.30 11.55
N GLN A 35 -4.33 -13.57 11.48
CA GLN A 35 -3.14 -14.06 10.78
C GLN A 35 -3.14 -13.70 9.29
N ALA A 36 -4.31 -13.58 8.66
CA ALA A 36 -4.44 -13.14 7.26
C ALA A 36 -3.71 -11.82 6.94
N SER A 37 -3.48 -10.97 7.96
CA SER A 37 -2.73 -9.71 7.82
C SER A 37 -1.25 -9.93 7.45
N ALA A 38 -0.72 -11.15 7.62
CA ALA A 38 0.63 -11.52 7.21
C ALA A 38 0.77 -11.74 5.69
N ILE A 39 -0.32 -11.72 4.92
CA ILE A 39 -0.27 -12.11 3.50
C ILE A 39 0.72 -11.29 2.66
N ILE A 40 0.72 -9.96 2.80
CA ILE A 40 1.61 -9.08 2.02
C ILE A 40 3.09 -9.40 2.28
N PRO A 41 3.60 -9.40 3.53
CA PRO A 41 5.01 -9.70 3.76
C PRO A 41 5.40 -11.14 3.38
N LEU A 42 4.48 -12.11 3.47
CA LEU A 42 4.75 -13.49 3.04
C LEU A 42 4.86 -13.61 1.52
N LEU A 43 3.93 -13.01 0.77
CA LEU A 43 4.00 -12.96 -0.69
C LEU A 43 5.26 -12.20 -1.15
N TRP A 44 5.62 -11.11 -0.46
CA TRP A 44 6.84 -10.37 -0.78
C TRP A 44 8.07 -11.26 -0.61
N ARG A 45 8.15 -12.01 0.49
CA ARG A 45 9.27 -12.92 0.73
C ARG A 45 9.34 -14.03 -0.32
N ALA A 46 8.20 -14.57 -0.76
CA ALA A 46 8.17 -15.57 -1.81
C ALA A 46 8.69 -15.02 -3.15
N GLN A 47 8.28 -13.80 -3.50
CA GLN A 47 8.78 -13.10 -4.68
C GLN A 47 10.29 -12.83 -4.62
N GLU A 48 10.81 -12.40 -3.47
CA GLU A 48 12.25 -12.19 -3.29
C GLU A 48 13.04 -13.49 -3.52
N GLN A 49 12.50 -14.63 -3.06
CA GLN A 49 13.13 -15.94 -3.25
C GLN A 49 13.15 -16.40 -4.71
N GLU A 50 12.06 -16.21 -5.46
CA GLU A 50 11.93 -16.81 -6.80
C GLU A 50 12.28 -15.90 -7.97
N GLY A 51 12.25 -14.58 -7.80
CA GLY A 51 12.30 -13.69 -8.96
C GLY A 51 11.09 -12.77 -9.05
N TRP A 52 9.93 -13.40 -8.89
CA TRP A 52 8.60 -12.91 -9.19
C TRP A 52 7.60 -13.78 -8.41
N LEU A 53 6.35 -13.37 -8.33
CA LEU A 53 5.33 -14.05 -7.55
C LEU A 53 4.57 -15.07 -8.39
N THR A 54 4.89 -16.34 -8.20
CA THR A 54 4.30 -17.46 -8.95
C THR A 54 2.96 -17.91 -8.36
N ARG A 55 2.15 -18.62 -9.16
CA ARG A 55 0.89 -19.20 -8.70
C ARG A 55 1.09 -20.21 -7.55
N PRO A 56 2.02 -21.18 -7.62
CA PRO A 56 2.27 -22.07 -6.50
C PRO A 56 2.70 -21.33 -5.23
N ALA A 57 3.46 -20.25 -5.33
CA ALA A 57 3.82 -19.42 -4.18
C ALA A 57 2.60 -18.75 -3.53
N ILE A 58 1.68 -18.21 -4.33
CA ILE A 58 0.43 -17.61 -3.84
C ILE A 58 -0.45 -18.65 -3.15
N GLU A 59 -0.59 -19.84 -3.73
CA GLU A 59 -1.37 -20.95 -3.17
C GLU A 59 -0.74 -21.45 -1.86
N HIS A 60 0.59 -21.63 -1.83
CA HIS A 60 1.33 -22.01 -0.63
C HIS A 60 1.15 -21.02 0.53
N VAL A 61 1.30 -19.71 0.28
CA VAL A 61 1.07 -18.68 1.30
C VAL A 61 -0.40 -18.64 1.74
N SER A 62 -1.33 -18.91 0.83
CA SER A 62 -2.76 -18.99 1.17
C SER A 62 -3.05 -20.18 2.08
N ASP A 63 -2.46 -21.35 1.82
CA ASP A 63 -2.57 -22.53 2.67
C ASP A 63 -1.98 -22.29 4.07
N MET A 64 -0.79 -21.68 4.16
CA MET A 64 -0.18 -21.30 5.44
C MET A 64 -1.08 -20.41 6.31
N LEU A 65 -1.89 -19.56 5.68
CA LEU A 65 -2.80 -18.63 6.36
C LEU A 65 -4.23 -19.15 6.51
N GLY A 66 -4.54 -20.35 5.99
CA GLY A 66 -5.90 -20.88 5.94
C GLY A 66 -6.87 -20.03 5.10
N LEU A 67 -6.37 -19.41 4.03
CA LEU A 67 -7.14 -18.55 3.13
C LEU A 67 -7.55 -19.30 1.86
N ALA A 68 -8.74 -18.97 1.33
CA ALA A 68 -9.11 -19.40 -0.01
C ALA A 68 -8.15 -18.78 -1.04
N TYR A 69 -7.70 -19.57 -2.03
CA TYR A 69 -6.72 -19.14 -3.04
C TYR A 69 -7.10 -17.86 -3.79
N ILE A 70 -8.41 -17.63 -3.99
CA ILE A 70 -8.90 -16.40 -4.61
C ILE A 70 -8.49 -15.15 -3.83
N ARG A 71 -8.37 -15.22 -2.49
CA ARG A 71 -7.93 -14.08 -1.66
C ARG A 71 -6.44 -13.78 -1.85
N GLY A 72 -5.61 -14.81 -1.98
CA GLY A 72 -4.21 -14.65 -2.35
C GLY A 72 -4.06 -14.01 -3.73
N LEU A 73 -4.84 -14.49 -4.71
CA LEU A 73 -4.86 -13.95 -6.08
C LEU A 73 -5.36 -12.51 -6.14
N GLU A 74 -6.40 -12.15 -5.37
CA GLU A 74 -6.91 -10.78 -5.26
C GLU A 74 -5.82 -9.84 -4.74
N VAL A 75 -5.11 -10.22 -3.67
CA VAL A 75 -4.01 -9.41 -3.12
C VAL A 75 -2.87 -9.28 -4.13
N ALA A 76 -2.41 -10.40 -4.69
CA ALA A 76 -1.30 -10.43 -5.65
C ALA A 76 -1.59 -9.60 -6.91
N SER A 77 -2.82 -9.65 -7.43
CA SER A 77 -3.23 -8.88 -8.61
C SER A 77 -3.50 -7.41 -8.31
N PHE A 78 -3.96 -7.07 -7.10
CA PHE A 78 -4.26 -5.69 -6.70
C PHE A 78 -3.01 -4.84 -6.48
N TYR A 79 -1.98 -5.37 -5.82
CA TYR A 79 -0.76 -4.62 -5.52
C TYR A 79 0.28 -4.75 -6.63
N PHE A 80 0.61 -3.62 -7.28
CA PHE A 80 1.51 -3.57 -8.45
C PHE A 80 2.94 -4.02 -8.16
N MET A 81 3.39 -3.91 -6.91
CA MET A 81 4.74 -4.31 -6.51
C MET A 81 4.96 -5.83 -6.59
N PHE A 82 3.88 -6.64 -6.61
CA PHE A 82 3.99 -8.07 -6.85
C PHE A 82 4.10 -8.35 -8.34
N GLN A 83 5.26 -8.83 -8.79
CA GLN A 83 5.55 -9.15 -10.18
C GLN A 83 4.90 -10.48 -10.56
N LEU A 84 3.87 -10.46 -11.40
CA LEU A 84 3.12 -11.68 -11.80
C LEU A 84 3.68 -12.35 -13.07
N GLN A 85 4.88 -11.95 -13.48
CA GLN A 85 5.64 -12.49 -14.59
C GLN A 85 7.14 -12.43 -14.30
N PRO A 86 7.96 -13.24 -15.00
CA PRO A 86 9.41 -13.20 -14.86
C PRO A 86 9.96 -11.79 -15.11
N VAL A 87 10.90 -11.38 -14.27
CA VAL A 87 11.67 -10.13 -14.40
C VAL A 87 13.15 -10.43 -14.55
N GLY A 88 13.91 -9.42 -14.98
CA GLY A 88 15.35 -9.52 -15.19
C GLY A 88 16.08 -10.10 -13.98
N SER A 89 17.00 -11.03 -14.24
CA SER A 89 17.78 -11.70 -13.19
C SER A 89 18.74 -10.76 -12.45
N VAL A 90 19.22 -9.71 -13.11
CA VAL A 90 20.08 -8.67 -12.52
C VAL A 90 19.25 -7.51 -11.98
N ALA A 91 18.36 -6.96 -12.80
CA ALA A 91 17.57 -5.80 -12.41
C ALA A 91 16.20 -5.71 -13.11
N HIS A 92 15.21 -5.29 -12.33
CA HIS A 92 13.95 -4.76 -12.83
C HIS A 92 13.92 -3.26 -12.57
N ILE A 93 13.87 -2.47 -13.65
CA ILE A 93 13.99 -1.01 -13.60
C ILE A 93 12.60 -0.38 -13.68
N GLN A 94 12.23 0.38 -12.66
CA GLN A 94 10.93 1.05 -12.54
C GLN A 94 11.12 2.55 -12.69
N VAL A 95 10.79 3.10 -13.87
CA VAL A 95 10.97 4.53 -14.17
C VAL A 95 9.70 5.29 -13.80
N CYS A 96 9.80 6.33 -12.98
CA CYS A 96 8.66 7.18 -12.66
C CYS A 96 8.24 8.03 -13.87
N GLY A 97 7.06 7.79 -14.42
CA GLY A 97 6.50 8.52 -15.57
C GLY A 97 5.62 9.72 -15.20
N THR A 98 5.40 9.98 -13.91
CA THR A 98 4.43 11.01 -13.47
C THR A 98 4.92 12.45 -13.65
N THR A 99 3.99 13.41 -13.57
CA THR A 99 4.15 14.81 -13.97
C THR A 99 5.48 15.46 -13.56
N SER A 100 5.92 15.33 -12.31
CA SER A 100 7.19 15.94 -11.87
C SER A 100 8.40 15.34 -12.58
N CYS A 101 8.46 14.02 -12.71
CA CYS A 101 9.53 13.34 -13.44
C CYS A 101 9.41 13.57 -14.96
N MET A 102 8.19 13.59 -15.50
CA MET A 102 7.92 13.93 -16.90
C MET A 102 8.48 15.32 -17.27
N ILE A 103 8.19 16.35 -16.47
CA ILE A 103 8.73 17.71 -16.68
C ILE A 103 10.26 17.74 -16.63
N CYS A 104 10.86 16.87 -15.81
CA CYS A 104 12.31 16.77 -15.66
C CYS A 104 12.99 15.78 -16.65
N GLY A 105 12.27 15.25 -17.64
CA GLY A 105 12.85 14.41 -18.71
C GLY A 105 12.76 12.90 -18.48
N ALA A 106 11.77 12.40 -17.74
CA ALA A 106 11.57 10.95 -17.55
C ALA A 106 11.36 10.18 -18.87
N GLU A 107 10.79 10.83 -19.90
CA GLU A 107 10.62 10.20 -21.22
C GLU A 107 11.97 9.83 -21.87
N ASP A 108 13.01 10.62 -21.61
CA ASP A 108 14.36 10.31 -22.08
C ASP A 108 14.92 9.07 -21.35
N LEU A 109 14.59 8.90 -20.05
CA LEU A 109 14.96 7.69 -19.30
C LEU A 109 14.24 6.46 -19.86
N VAL A 110 12.95 6.59 -20.17
CA VAL A 110 12.17 5.52 -20.83
C VAL A 110 12.76 5.18 -22.21
N ALA A 111 13.22 6.17 -22.97
CA ALA A 111 13.88 5.93 -24.26
C ALA A 111 15.17 5.12 -24.10
N VAL A 112 15.98 5.41 -23.08
CA VAL A 112 17.18 4.62 -22.75
C VAL A 112 16.83 3.18 -22.39
N CYS A 113 15.78 2.96 -21.58
CA CYS A 113 15.31 1.61 -21.26
C CYS A 113 14.82 0.85 -22.51
N LYS A 114 14.13 1.53 -23.43
CA LYS A 114 13.66 0.94 -24.69
C LYS A 114 14.81 0.47 -25.58
N ASP A 115 15.87 1.28 -25.65
CA ASP A 115 17.05 1.02 -26.46
C ASP A 115 17.94 -0.09 -25.87
N LYS A 116 18.25 0.00 -24.57
CA LYS A 116 19.21 -0.91 -23.92
C LYS A 116 18.60 -2.22 -23.39
N ILE A 117 17.30 -2.26 -23.08
CA ILE A 117 16.67 -3.41 -22.42
C ILE A 117 15.70 -4.11 -23.36
N ALA A 118 14.59 -3.45 -23.71
CA ALA A 118 13.58 -4.02 -24.59
C ALA A 118 12.60 -2.93 -25.07
N PRO A 119 12.03 -3.02 -26.29
CA PRO A 119 11.13 -1.99 -26.81
C PRO A 119 9.80 -1.87 -26.05
N LYS A 120 9.38 -2.92 -25.34
CA LYS A 120 8.12 -2.96 -24.57
C LYS A 120 8.40 -3.12 -23.08
N ALA A 121 7.62 -2.41 -22.26
CA ALA A 121 7.62 -2.62 -20.82
C ALA A 121 7.28 -4.08 -20.46
N HIS A 122 7.88 -4.55 -19.36
CA HIS A 122 7.87 -5.92 -18.84
C HIS A 122 8.47 -7.00 -19.74
N GLN A 123 8.97 -6.65 -20.93
CA GLN A 123 9.72 -7.58 -21.75
C GLN A 123 11.13 -7.75 -21.16
N LEU A 124 11.60 -8.99 -21.08
CA LEU A 124 12.98 -9.31 -20.73
C LEU A 124 13.92 -8.88 -21.87
N SER A 125 15.12 -8.43 -21.52
CA SER A 125 16.22 -8.30 -22.48
C SER A 125 16.57 -9.66 -23.09
N ASP A 126 17.21 -9.65 -24.27
CA ASP A 126 17.58 -10.88 -24.99
C ASP A 126 18.48 -11.81 -24.15
N ASP A 127 19.28 -11.25 -23.24
CA ASP A 127 20.13 -12.00 -22.30
C ASP A 127 19.45 -12.36 -20.97
N GLY A 128 18.18 -11.98 -20.78
CA GLY A 128 17.37 -12.25 -19.59
C GLY A 128 17.84 -11.52 -18.31
N LYS A 129 18.77 -10.58 -18.41
CA LYS A 129 19.32 -9.87 -17.24
C LYS A 129 18.46 -8.71 -16.79
N PHE A 130 17.80 -8.04 -17.73
CA PHE A 130 17.10 -6.79 -17.48
C PHE A 130 15.64 -6.87 -17.91
N SER A 131 14.84 -6.04 -17.26
CA SER A 131 13.46 -5.73 -17.64
C SER A 131 13.14 -4.34 -17.11
N TRP A 132 12.17 -3.67 -17.70
CA TRP A 132 11.78 -2.35 -17.25
C TRP A 132 10.27 -2.15 -17.30
N GLU A 133 9.78 -1.22 -16.49
CA GLU A 133 8.41 -0.72 -16.57
C GLU A 133 8.38 0.78 -16.28
N GLU A 134 7.37 1.44 -16.82
CA GLU A 134 7.01 2.79 -16.39
C GLU A 134 6.02 2.66 -15.23
N VAL A 135 6.29 3.36 -14.13
CA VAL A 135 5.48 3.34 -12.92
C VAL A 135 4.93 4.71 -12.59
N GLU A 136 3.93 4.71 -11.71
CA GLU A 136 3.37 5.91 -11.11
C GLU A 136 4.37 6.55 -10.11
N CYS A 137 3.91 7.57 -9.40
CA CYS A 137 4.76 8.37 -8.51
C CYS A 137 5.41 7.51 -7.41
N LEU A 138 6.75 7.51 -7.39
CA LEU A 138 7.58 6.87 -6.36
C LEU A 138 7.91 7.78 -5.17
N GLY A 139 7.39 9.01 -5.16
CA GLY A 139 7.46 9.92 -4.02
C GLY A 139 8.78 10.67 -3.83
N SER A 140 9.71 10.63 -4.80
CA SER A 140 10.98 11.40 -4.76
C SER A 140 10.95 12.61 -5.71
N CYS A 141 9.90 13.42 -5.60
CA CYS A 141 9.64 14.51 -6.56
C CYS A 141 10.69 15.64 -6.52
N SER A 142 11.36 15.86 -5.38
CA SER A 142 12.43 16.87 -5.23
C SER A 142 13.70 16.53 -6.00
N ASN A 143 13.89 15.24 -6.29
CA ASN A 143 15.06 14.68 -6.96
C ASN A 143 14.69 14.06 -8.32
N ALA A 144 13.61 14.57 -8.93
CA ALA A 144 13.21 14.17 -10.26
C ALA A 144 14.28 14.52 -11.34
N PRO A 145 14.39 13.73 -12.42
CA PRO A 145 13.70 12.47 -12.67
C PRO A 145 14.42 11.30 -11.97
N MET A 146 13.69 10.23 -11.69
CA MET A 146 14.23 9.10 -10.90
C MET A 146 13.70 7.75 -11.37
N ALA A 147 14.44 6.70 -11.02
CA ALA A 147 14.05 5.31 -11.21
C ALA A 147 14.33 4.51 -9.93
N GLN A 148 13.49 3.52 -9.67
CA GLN A 148 13.73 2.51 -8.65
C GLN A 148 14.30 1.25 -9.30
N ILE A 149 15.39 0.73 -8.76
CA ILE A 149 15.99 -0.54 -9.20
C ILE A 149 16.11 -1.44 -7.97
N GLY A 150 15.34 -2.53 -7.96
CA GLY A 150 15.16 -3.32 -6.75
C GLY A 150 14.50 -2.49 -5.64
N LYS A 151 15.20 -2.29 -4.53
CA LYS A 151 14.72 -1.48 -3.39
C LYS A 151 15.31 -0.06 -3.33
N ASP A 152 16.22 0.24 -4.25
CA ASP A 152 17.01 1.47 -4.21
C ASP A 152 16.47 2.51 -5.18
N TYR A 153 16.56 3.78 -4.77
CA TYR A 153 16.25 4.93 -5.62
C TYR A 153 17.53 5.44 -6.27
N TYR A 154 17.44 5.72 -7.57
CA TYR A 154 18.46 6.41 -8.35
C TYR A 154 17.82 7.69 -8.88
N GLU A 155 18.36 8.83 -8.43
CA GLU A 155 17.66 10.11 -8.52
C GLU A 155 18.51 11.16 -9.25
N ASP A 156 17.90 12.30 -9.60
CA ASP A 156 18.52 13.36 -10.40
C ASP A 156 19.16 12.80 -11.70
N LEU A 157 18.47 11.85 -12.33
CA LEU A 157 18.99 11.09 -13.45
C LEU A 157 19.01 11.93 -14.74
N THR A 158 20.01 11.64 -15.57
CA THR A 158 20.04 12.05 -16.98
C THR A 158 20.02 10.80 -17.85
N ALA A 159 19.62 10.93 -19.12
CA ALA A 159 19.67 9.81 -20.07
C ALA A 159 21.07 9.17 -20.14
N LYS A 160 22.13 9.99 -20.14
CA LYS A 160 23.52 9.51 -20.11
C LYS A 160 23.80 8.68 -18.86
N ARG A 161 23.50 9.22 -17.67
CA ARG A 161 23.77 8.53 -16.41
C ARG A 161 22.94 7.26 -16.26
N MET A 162 21.69 7.26 -16.73
CA MET A 162 20.85 6.06 -16.75
C MET A 162 21.46 4.96 -17.62
N GLY A 163 21.98 5.32 -18.79
CA GLY A 163 22.70 4.38 -19.66
C GLY A 163 23.94 3.80 -18.98
N GLU A 164 24.73 4.64 -18.31
CA GLU A 164 25.91 4.22 -17.54
C GLU A 164 25.54 3.27 -16.38
N ILE A 165 24.46 3.54 -15.66
CA ILE A 165 23.95 2.68 -14.58
C ILE A 165 23.60 1.28 -15.11
N ILE A 166 22.91 1.20 -16.26
CA ILE A 166 22.58 -0.09 -16.89
C ILE A 166 23.87 -0.83 -17.29
N ASP A 167 24.85 -0.13 -17.87
CA ASP A 167 26.12 -0.73 -18.29
C ASP A 167 26.97 -1.18 -17.09
N GLU A 168 26.96 -0.42 -15.99
CA GLU A 168 27.59 -0.77 -14.71
C GLU A 168 26.97 -2.06 -14.14
N LEU A 169 25.64 -2.14 -14.08
CA LEU A 169 24.92 -3.34 -13.63
C LEU A 169 25.20 -4.55 -14.53
N ALA A 170 25.27 -4.35 -15.85
CA ALA A 170 25.59 -5.40 -16.80
C ALA A 170 27.01 -5.95 -16.61
N ALA A 171 27.94 -5.10 -16.17
CA ALA A 171 29.30 -5.45 -15.80
C ALA A 171 29.44 -6.03 -14.37
N GLY A 172 28.33 -6.21 -13.65
CA GLY A 172 28.32 -6.71 -12.27
C GLY A 172 28.77 -5.68 -11.23
N LYS A 173 28.82 -4.40 -11.60
CA LYS A 173 29.06 -3.29 -10.67
C LYS A 173 27.73 -2.85 -10.07
N VAL A 174 27.78 -2.37 -8.85
CA VAL A 174 26.64 -1.83 -8.13
C VAL A 174 26.80 -0.30 -8.03
N PRO A 175 25.96 0.47 -8.73
CA PRO A 175 25.97 1.93 -8.63
C PRO A 175 25.42 2.40 -7.29
N VAL A 176 25.91 3.55 -6.82
CA VAL A 176 25.48 4.12 -5.53
C VAL A 176 24.07 4.68 -5.61
N PRO A 177 23.15 4.28 -4.70
CA PRO A 177 21.79 4.80 -4.69
C PRO A 177 21.73 6.22 -4.14
N GLY A 178 20.70 6.96 -4.57
CA GLY A 178 20.46 8.37 -4.26
C GLY A 178 20.72 9.30 -5.46
N PRO A 179 20.92 10.60 -5.20
CA PRO A 179 21.16 11.62 -6.21
C PRO A 179 22.43 11.35 -7.02
N GLN A 180 22.33 11.41 -8.35
CA GLN A 180 23.47 11.17 -9.25
C GLN A 180 24.20 12.45 -9.69
N ASN A 181 23.78 13.62 -9.19
CA ASN A 181 24.32 14.93 -9.55
C ASN A 181 25.26 15.54 -8.51
N GLY A 182 25.61 14.78 -7.45
CA GLY A 182 26.51 15.21 -6.38
C GLY A 182 25.83 15.81 -5.15
N ARG A 183 24.50 15.93 -5.15
CA ARG A 183 23.75 16.18 -3.90
C ARG A 183 23.90 14.99 -2.93
N TYR A 184 23.80 15.29 -1.66
CA TYR A 184 23.83 14.34 -0.56
C TYR A 184 22.48 13.64 -0.36
N ALA A 185 21.38 14.39 -0.44
CA ALA A 185 20.02 13.89 -0.36
C ALA A 185 19.08 14.77 -1.20
N ALA A 186 18.25 15.60 -0.58
CA ALA A 186 17.25 16.42 -1.26
C ALA A 186 17.52 17.93 -1.16
N GLU A 187 18.72 18.33 -0.74
CA GLU A 187 19.07 19.75 -0.63
C GLU A 187 19.15 20.45 -1.99
N PRO A 188 19.03 21.80 -2.03
CA PRO A 188 19.25 22.53 -3.26
C PRO A 188 20.66 22.28 -3.83
N LEU A 189 20.78 22.11 -5.15
CA LEU A 189 22.07 21.85 -5.80
C LEU A 189 23.12 22.93 -5.52
N GLY A 190 22.68 24.18 -5.32
CA GLY A 190 23.54 25.32 -4.99
C GLY A 190 24.03 25.36 -3.53
N GLY A 191 23.67 24.38 -2.71
CA GLY A 191 24.01 24.30 -1.29
C GLY A 191 22.82 24.52 -0.36
N LEU A 192 23.08 24.36 0.95
CA LEU A 192 22.04 24.46 1.98
C LEU A 192 21.56 25.91 2.15
N THR A 193 20.25 26.11 2.00
CA THR A 193 19.56 27.39 2.27
C THR A 193 18.84 27.40 3.62
N SER A 194 18.78 26.27 4.30
CA SER A 194 18.10 26.07 5.58
C SER A 194 18.83 25.02 6.41
N LEU A 195 18.67 25.06 7.73
CA LEU A 195 19.35 24.14 8.67
C LEU A 195 20.89 24.16 8.52
N THR A 196 21.44 25.32 8.17
CA THR A 196 22.87 25.51 7.89
C THR A 196 23.75 25.26 9.12
N GLU A 197 23.21 25.50 10.31
CA GLU A 197 23.87 25.26 11.59
C GLU A 197 24.08 23.77 11.92
N TYR A 198 23.43 22.88 11.15
CA TYR A 198 23.54 21.42 11.29
C TYR A 198 24.38 20.78 10.17
N ASP A 199 25.09 21.57 9.37
CA ASP A 199 25.96 21.07 8.29
C ASP A 199 27.31 20.54 8.81
N SER A 200 27.27 19.60 9.76
CA SER A 200 28.47 18.94 10.29
C SER A 200 28.21 17.47 10.62
N GLY A 201 29.27 16.65 10.64
CA GLY A 201 29.17 15.24 11.02
C GLY A 201 28.48 14.34 9.99
N LYS A 202 28.49 14.71 8.70
CA LYS A 202 27.94 13.88 7.63
C LYS A 202 28.86 12.69 7.34
N THR A 203 28.26 11.52 7.14
CA THR A 203 28.90 10.36 6.49
C THR A 203 29.10 10.65 5.00
N GLN A 204 29.73 9.74 4.26
CA GLN A 204 29.94 9.91 2.82
C GLN A 204 28.60 9.97 2.07
N TYR A 205 27.63 9.15 2.48
CA TYR A 205 26.27 9.12 1.95
C TYR A 205 25.25 9.33 3.07
N ASN A 206 23.99 9.60 2.72
CA ASN A 206 22.89 9.60 3.69
C ASN A 206 22.77 8.25 4.40
N ALA A 207 22.12 8.22 5.57
CA ALA A 207 22.13 7.04 6.44
C ALA A 207 21.64 5.75 5.77
N SER A 208 20.63 5.83 4.91
CA SER A 208 20.10 4.68 4.15
C SER A 208 21.10 4.19 3.10
N ALA A 209 21.64 5.08 2.27
CA ALA A 209 22.59 4.71 1.21
C ALA A 209 23.93 4.24 1.81
N GLN A 210 24.38 4.85 2.90
CA GLN A 210 25.57 4.42 3.63
C GLN A 210 25.39 3.01 4.18
N LEU A 211 24.26 2.73 4.83
CA LEU A 211 23.99 1.39 5.34
C LEU A 211 23.96 0.35 4.23
N ALA A 212 23.27 0.63 3.12
CA ALA A 212 23.20 -0.26 1.96
C ALA A 212 24.59 -0.54 1.36
N MET A 213 25.46 0.48 1.29
CA MET A 213 26.85 0.35 0.86
C MET A 213 27.68 -0.52 1.80
N ASP A 214 27.56 -0.28 3.11
CA ASP A 214 28.37 -0.95 4.12
C ASP A 214 28.07 -2.46 4.18
N ILE A 215 26.81 -2.86 3.94
CA ILE A 215 26.39 -4.28 3.99
C ILE A 215 26.25 -4.93 2.60
N GLY A 216 26.39 -4.16 1.51
CA GLY A 216 26.26 -4.66 0.14
C GLY A 216 24.82 -5.04 -0.28
N ASP A 217 23.81 -4.57 0.44
CA ASP A 217 22.38 -4.92 0.27
C ASP A 217 21.66 -3.92 -0.64
N THR A 218 22.20 -3.65 -1.82
CA THR A 218 21.66 -2.65 -2.76
C THR A 218 20.65 -3.28 -3.72
N VAL A 219 21.00 -3.39 -5.01
CA VAL A 219 20.19 -3.98 -6.09
C VAL A 219 19.94 -5.49 -5.88
N LYS A 220 20.66 -6.11 -4.94
CA LYS A 220 20.45 -7.50 -4.57
C LYS A 220 19.09 -7.71 -3.87
N ARG A 221 18.47 -8.85 -4.20
CA ARG A 221 17.23 -9.31 -3.57
C ARG A 221 17.47 -9.60 -2.09
N ILE A 222 16.46 -9.32 -1.27
CA ILE A 222 16.51 -9.54 0.17
C ILE A 222 16.27 -11.03 0.45
N ASP A 223 17.32 -11.84 0.35
CA ASP A 223 17.29 -13.27 0.61
C ASP A 223 17.82 -13.66 2.02
N GLY A 224 18.33 -12.67 2.77
CA GLY A 224 18.84 -12.85 4.13
C GLY A 224 20.32 -13.25 4.19
N THR A 225 21.05 -13.16 3.07
CA THR A 225 22.49 -13.46 3.03
C THR A 225 23.37 -12.30 3.51
N GLU A 226 22.95 -11.05 3.32
CA GLU A 226 23.65 -9.85 3.79
C GLU A 226 23.38 -9.61 5.28
N VAL A 227 22.11 -9.76 5.67
CA VAL A 227 21.63 -9.52 7.03
C VAL A 227 20.74 -10.67 7.49
N PRO A 228 20.91 -11.17 8.72
CA PRO A 228 20.09 -12.26 9.24
C PRO A 228 18.60 -11.94 9.21
N LEU A 229 17.77 -12.94 8.92
CA LEU A 229 16.33 -12.83 9.07
C LEU A 229 15.97 -12.67 10.56
N ILE A 230 15.43 -11.51 10.94
CA ILE A 230 15.09 -11.18 12.33
C ILE A 230 13.58 -11.22 12.58
N THR A 231 13.20 -11.62 13.80
CA THR A 231 11.81 -11.66 14.29
C THR A 231 11.70 -10.98 15.66
N PRO A 232 12.05 -9.67 15.77
CA PRO A 232 12.27 -8.99 17.05
C PRO A 232 11.06 -9.01 18.00
N TRP A 233 9.84 -9.12 17.48
CA TRP A 233 8.61 -9.19 18.29
C TRP A 233 8.47 -10.49 19.08
N GLN A 234 9.25 -11.53 18.78
CA GLN A 234 9.21 -12.80 19.51
C GLN A 234 10.06 -12.78 20.80
N GLY A 235 10.74 -11.67 21.10
CA GLY A 235 11.54 -11.51 22.33
C GLY A 235 12.79 -12.38 22.38
N LYS A 236 13.13 -13.13 21.32
CA LYS A 236 14.40 -13.84 21.18
C LYS A 236 15.41 -12.91 20.50
N PRO A 237 16.56 -12.59 21.13
CA PRO A 237 17.60 -11.85 20.45
C PRO A 237 18.08 -12.68 19.25
N ALA A 238 18.10 -12.08 18.06
CA ALA A 238 18.71 -12.69 16.90
C ALA A 238 20.18 -12.95 17.24
N LYS A 239 20.61 -14.23 17.21
CA LYS A 239 22.03 -14.56 17.19
C LYS A 239 22.54 -14.16 15.81
N ALA A 240 22.95 -12.92 15.65
CA ALA A 240 23.75 -12.52 14.51
C ALA A 240 25.08 -13.27 14.61
N ASP A 241 25.31 -14.21 13.70
CA ASP A 241 26.61 -14.83 13.55
C ASP A 241 27.59 -13.74 13.15
N LYS A 242 28.62 -13.51 13.98
CA LYS A 242 29.57 -12.38 13.84
C LYS A 242 30.62 -12.64 12.73
N SER A 243 30.22 -13.17 11.58
CA SER A 243 31.14 -13.40 10.46
C SER A 243 31.10 -12.30 9.39
N ALA A 244 30.19 -11.34 9.45
CA ALA A 244 30.21 -10.18 8.56
C ALA A 244 30.86 -8.95 9.24
N GLY A 245 32.04 -8.58 8.74
CA GLY A 245 32.62 -7.23 8.75
C GLY A 245 32.59 -6.40 10.05
N LYS A 246 33.74 -6.29 10.73
CA LYS A 246 33.96 -5.27 11.77
C LYS A 246 33.79 -3.85 11.21
N SER A 247 32.81 -3.12 11.72
CA SER A 247 32.96 -1.68 11.99
C SER A 247 32.14 -1.29 13.23
N THR A 248 32.85 -0.94 14.30
CA THR A 248 32.27 -0.33 15.51
C THR A 248 32.47 1.19 15.43
N PRO A 249 31.42 1.99 15.59
CA PRO A 249 31.55 3.35 16.10
C PRO A 249 31.42 3.31 17.63
N LYS A 250 32.46 3.80 18.31
CA LYS A 250 32.51 3.98 19.76
C LYS A 250 31.43 4.94 20.26
N ASP A 251 30.94 4.62 21.45
CA ASP A 251 29.97 5.34 22.27
C ASP A 251 30.19 6.86 22.39
N LYS A 252 29.08 7.60 22.35
CA LYS A 252 28.78 8.62 23.36
C LYS A 252 27.33 8.48 23.81
N ALA A 253 27.13 7.74 24.90
CA ALA A 253 25.91 7.77 25.67
C ALA A 253 25.65 9.19 26.20
N ARG A 254 24.52 9.81 25.82
CA ARG A 254 23.93 10.90 26.60
C ARG A 254 23.11 10.27 27.71
N THR A 255 23.57 10.47 28.93
CA THR A 255 22.81 10.27 30.15
C THR A 255 21.58 11.18 30.15
N VAL A 256 20.40 10.59 30.27
CA VAL A 256 19.15 11.32 30.57
C VAL A 256 18.84 11.04 32.03
N ALA A 257 18.90 12.09 32.85
CA ALA A 257 18.42 12.06 34.23
C ALA A 257 16.87 11.95 34.25
N PRO A 258 16.28 11.34 35.29
CA PRO A 258 14.87 10.96 35.31
C PRO A 258 13.94 12.18 35.47
N ALA A 259 12.81 12.15 34.77
CA ALA A 259 11.70 13.07 34.98
C ALA A 259 10.57 12.34 35.75
N ASP A 260 10.48 12.67 37.03
CA ASP A 260 9.37 12.69 37.99
C ASP A 260 8.27 11.60 38.09
N GLU A 261 7.90 11.41 39.35
CA GLU A 261 7.01 10.40 39.94
C GLU A 261 5.52 10.59 39.60
N THR A 262 5.06 10.13 38.43
CA THR A 262 3.62 9.80 38.27
C THR A 262 3.31 8.63 37.34
N GLY A 263 4.30 8.04 36.67
CA GLY A 263 4.22 6.67 36.14
C GLY A 263 2.95 6.28 35.36
N ILE A 264 2.33 7.14 34.53
CA ILE A 264 1.28 6.75 33.58
C ILE A 264 1.31 7.66 32.33
N ALA A 265 1.69 7.10 31.17
CA ALA A 265 1.48 7.74 29.87
C ALA A 265 0.02 7.57 29.42
N LYS A 266 -0.69 8.68 29.31
CA LYS A 266 -2.11 8.80 28.99
C LYS A 266 -2.33 8.80 27.48
N GLN A 267 -2.62 7.64 26.89
CA GLN A 267 -3.38 7.57 25.64
C GLN A 267 -4.21 6.26 25.55
N GLN A 268 -5.16 6.12 26.47
CA GLN A 268 -6.29 5.21 26.30
C GLN A 268 -7.37 5.93 25.48
N ALA A 269 -7.52 5.55 24.22
CA ALA A 269 -8.79 5.71 23.52
C ALA A 269 -9.64 4.46 23.78
N ARG A 270 -10.62 4.57 24.68
CA ARG A 270 -11.73 3.62 24.75
C ARG A 270 -12.63 3.85 23.54
N ALA A 271 -12.75 2.86 22.66
CA ALA A 271 -13.92 2.71 21.80
C ALA A 271 -14.30 1.23 21.71
N LYS A 272 -15.33 0.84 22.47
CA LYS A 272 -16.07 -0.40 22.22
C LYS A 272 -16.84 -0.20 20.91
N SER A 273 -16.50 -0.96 19.89
CA SER A 273 -17.41 -1.25 18.77
C SER A 273 -17.32 -2.75 18.49
N LYS A 274 -18.36 -3.49 18.85
CA LYS A 274 -18.56 -4.86 18.39
C LYS A 274 -18.97 -4.77 16.92
N ALA A 275 -18.03 -4.98 16.01
CA ALA A 275 -18.38 -5.29 14.63
C ALA A 275 -19.03 -6.68 14.59
N LYS A 276 -20.30 -6.73 14.20
CA LYS A 276 -21.06 -7.96 13.97
C LYS A 276 -20.52 -8.64 12.69
N PRO A 277 -20.39 -9.98 12.65
CA PRO A 277 -19.90 -10.69 11.47
C PRO A 277 -20.82 -10.49 10.25
N PRO A 278 -20.29 -10.62 9.01
CA PRO A 278 -21.11 -10.53 7.80
C PRO A 278 -22.14 -11.66 7.82
N VAL A 279 -23.41 -11.28 7.76
CA VAL A 279 -24.53 -12.22 7.67
C VAL A 279 -24.56 -12.74 6.23
N LYS A 280 -24.67 -14.06 6.04
CA LYS A 280 -25.01 -14.71 4.76
C LYS A 280 -26.25 -14.02 4.14
N PRO A 281 -26.42 -14.02 2.81
CA PRO A 281 -27.58 -13.40 2.19
C PRO A 281 -28.85 -14.10 2.68
N ALA A 282 -29.58 -13.41 3.56
CA ALA A 282 -30.95 -13.76 3.89
C ALA A 282 -31.82 -13.15 2.80
N ASP A 283 -32.80 -13.91 2.30
CA ASP A 283 -33.86 -13.39 1.45
C ASP A 283 -34.51 -12.19 2.17
N GLY A 284 -34.14 -10.98 1.75
CA GLY A 284 -34.51 -9.76 2.45
C GLY A 284 -36.02 -9.51 2.33
N LYS A 285 -36.63 -8.98 3.41
CA LYS A 285 -38.02 -8.56 3.38
C LYS A 285 -38.12 -7.15 2.80
N LYS A 286 -38.92 -6.97 1.75
CA LYS A 286 -39.15 -5.64 1.16
C LYS A 286 -39.79 -4.69 2.19
N PRO A 287 -39.20 -3.51 2.46
CA PRO A 287 -39.77 -2.57 3.42
C PRO A 287 -41.08 -1.96 2.95
N ARG A 288 -41.85 -1.39 3.88
CA ARG A 288 -43.12 -0.72 3.59
C ARG A 288 -42.90 0.52 2.71
N VAL A 289 -43.50 0.51 1.52
CA VAL A 289 -43.44 1.60 0.54
C VAL A 289 -44.72 2.45 0.57
N MET A 290 -44.62 3.69 0.10
CA MET A 290 -45.75 4.59 -0.14
C MET A 290 -45.88 4.87 -1.64
N LYS A 291 -47.11 5.10 -2.12
CA LYS A 291 -47.37 5.43 -3.53
C LYS A 291 -47.06 6.90 -3.85
N ALA A 292 -47.15 7.77 -2.86
CA ALA A 292 -46.92 9.21 -2.95
C ALA A 292 -46.47 9.75 -1.58
N PRO A 293 -45.81 10.93 -1.53
CA PRO A 293 -45.50 11.60 -0.28
C PRO A 293 -46.77 11.99 0.51
N ARG A 294 -46.60 12.35 1.78
CA ARG A 294 -47.70 12.85 2.61
C ARG A 294 -48.09 14.25 2.13
N LYS A 295 -49.25 14.76 2.59
CA LYS A 295 -49.72 16.11 2.23
C LYS A 295 -48.71 17.23 2.57
N SER A 296 -47.80 16.98 3.51
CA SER A 296 -46.71 17.89 3.91
C SER A 296 -45.53 17.94 2.92
N GLY A 297 -45.54 17.15 1.84
CA GLY A 297 -44.41 17.01 0.93
C GLY A 297 -43.53 15.79 1.27
N ALA A 298 -42.45 15.59 0.51
CA ALA A 298 -41.42 14.60 0.81
C ALA A 298 -40.30 15.25 1.65
N ASP A 299 -39.65 14.46 2.50
CA ASP A 299 -38.45 14.90 3.20
C ASP A 299 -37.27 15.00 2.22
N ASP A 300 -36.31 15.88 2.52
CA ASP A 300 -35.07 16.01 1.75
C ASP A 300 -34.07 14.90 2.10
N LEU A 301 -34.20 13.73 1.47
CA LEU A 301 -33.36 12.58 1.78
C LEU A 301 -31.86 12.84 1.55
N LYS A 302 -31.48 13.90 0.80
CA LYS A 302 -30.07 14.31 0.62
C LYS A 302 -29.40 14.74 1.93
N MET A 303 -30.17 15.03 2.98
CA MET A 303 -29.63 15.31 4.32
C MET A 303 -29.09 14.07 5.03
N ILE A 304 -29.31 12.86 4.50
CA ILE A 304 -28.65 11.65 4.98
C ILE A 304 -27.30 11.51 4.27
N LYS A 305 -26.22 11.37 5.04
CA LYS A 305 -24.87 11.18 4.50
C LYS A 305 -24.86 9.97 3.56
N GLY A 306 -24.44 10.22 2.32
CA GLY A 306 -24.35 9.19 1.28
C GLY A 306 -25.54 9.15 0.32
N VAL A 307 -26.64 9.85 0.63
CA VAL A 307 -27.75 10.07 -0.31
C VAL A 307 -27.47 11.36 -1.09
N GLY A 308 -27.26 11.23 -2.40
CA GLY A 308 -27.18 12.38 -3.31
C GLY A 308 -28.42 12.50 -4.20
N PRO A 309 -28.52 13.54 -5.06
CA PRO A 309 -29.73 13.80 -5.86
C PRO A 309 -30.20 12.63 -6.73
N LYS A 310 -29.27 11.84 -7.29
CA LYS A 310 -29.61 10.65 -8.07
C LYS A 310 -30.19 9.53 -7.20
N LEU A 311 -29.65 9.36 -5.99
CA LEU A 311 -30.05 8.31 -5.07
C LEU A 311 -31.37 8.64 -4.37
N GLU A 312 -31.62 9.91 -4.06
CA GLU A 312 -32.91 10.42 -3.60
C GLU A 312 -34.02 10.14 -4.63
N LYS A 313 -33.80 10.46 -5.92
CA LYS A 313 -34.76 10.15 -6.99
C LYS A 313 -35.06 8.65 -7.08
N LEU A 314 -34.04 7.80 -6.92
CA LEU A 314 -34.22 6.35 -6.88
C LEU A 314 -35.07 5.92 -5.68
N LEU A 315 -34.78 6.43 -4.47
CA LEU A 315 -35.56 6.14 -3.27
C LEU A 315 -37.03 6.57 -3.41
N HIS A 316 -37.28 7.75 -3.98
CA HIS A 316 -38.63 8.23 -4.28
C HIS A 316 -39.35 7.28 -5.26
N SER A 317 -38.68 6.85 -6.34
CA SER A 317 -39.26 5.90 -7.30
C SER A 317 -39.59 4.54 -6.67
N MET A 318 -38.87 4.15 -5.62
CA MET A 318 -39.11 2.93 -4.84
C MET A 318 -40.17 3.11 -3.75
N GLY A 319 -40.67 4.34 -3.53
CA GLY A 319 -41.73 4.65 -2.58
C GLY A 319 -41.26 5.04 -1.17
N PHE A 320 -40.00 5.43 -1.03
CA PHE A 320 -39.43 5.98 0.20
C PHE A 320 -39.29 7.49 0.06
N TYR A 321 -40.10 8.25 0.79
CA TYR A 321 -40.19 9.71 0.70
C TYR A 321 -39.89 10.41 2.03
N HIS A 322 -39.85 9.68 3.15
CA HIS A 322 -39.76 10.25 4.50
C HIS A 322 -38.66 9.60 5.32
N TYR A 323 -38.01 10.38 6.19
CA TYR A 323 -37.03 9.87 7.14
C TYR A 323 -37.63 8.82 8.07
N ASP A 324 -38.91 8.96 8.44
CA ASP A 324 -39.59 8.03 9.35
C ASP A 324 -39.77 6.63 8.73
N GLN A 325 -39.80 6.51 7.40
CA GLN A 325 -39.80 5.23 6.70
C GLN A 325 -38.44 4.54 6.83
N ILE A 326 -37.36 5.28 6.59
CA ILE A 326 -35.97 4.76 6.62
C ILE A 326 -35.57 4.44 8.06
N ALA A 327 -35.96 5.26 9.03
CA ALA A 327 -35.67 5.09 10.45
C ALA A 327 -36.25 3.79 11.05
N LYS A 328 -37.28 3.22 10.43
CA LYS A 328 -37.99 2.03 10.90
C LYS A 328 -37.55 0.73 10.22
N TRP A 329 -36.57 0.79 9.31
CA TRP A 329 -36.09 -0.42 8.64
C TRP A 329 -35.43 -1.37 9.64
N SER A 330 -35.91 -2.61 9.64
CA SER A 330 -35.30 -3.76 10.30
C SER A 330 -34.03 -4.22 9.58
N ALA A 331 -33.25 -5.10 10.20
CA ALA A 331 -32.03 -5.64 9.59
C ALA A 331 -32.29 -6.37 8.26
N GLU A 332 -33.43 -7.06 8.15
CA GLU A 332 -33.85 -7.77 6.92
C GLU A 332 -34.25 -6.79 5.81
N GLU A 333 -34.90 -5.69 6.18
CA GLU A 333 -35.29 -4.61 5.25
C GLU A 333 -34.07 -3.82 4.77
N ILE A 334 -33.08 -3.56 5.64
CA ILE A 334 -31.80 -2.96 5.25
C ILE A 334 -31.10 -3.85 4.22
N ALA A 335 -31.00 -5.16 4.48
CA ALA A 335 -30.38 -6.11 3.57
C ALA A 335 -31.10 -6.15 2.21
N TRP A 336 -32.44 -6.11 2.21
CA TRP A 336 -33.22 -6.02 0.98
C TRP A 336 -32.91 -4.75 0.20
N VAL A 337 -32.95 -3.57 0.85
CA VAL A 337 -32.70 -2.30 0.16
C VAL A 337 -31.26 -2.23 -0.34
N ASP A 338 -30.29 -2.71 0.43
CA ASP A 338 -28.88 -2.77 0.02
C ASP A 338 -28.67 -3.60 -1.27
N GLU A 339 -29.46 -4.62 -1.52
CA GLU A 339 -29.39 -5.40 -2.77
C GLU A 339 -30.20 -4.80 -3.92
N ASN A 340 -31.26 -4.04 -3.61
CA ASN A 340 -32.22 -3.52 -4.58
C ASN A 340 -31.97 -2.06 -4.99
N LEU A 341 -30.98 -1.39 -4.40
CA LEU A 341 -30.47 -0.11 -4.88
C LEU A 341 -29.57 -0.33 -6.11
N VAL A 342 -30.17 -0.37 -7.30
CA VAL A 342 -29.46 -0.57 -8.57
C VAL A 342 -28.36 0.48 -8.74
N GLY A 343 -27.11 0.01 -8.88
CA GLY A 343 -25.91 0.86 -9.00
C GLY A 343 -25.35 1.41 -7.68
N PHE A 344 -26.01 1.16 -6.55
CA PHE A 344 -25.65 1.70 -5.23
C PHE A 344 -25.79 0.65 -4.12
N LYS A 345 -25.38 -0.59 -4.40
CA LYS A 345 -25.53 -1.71 -3.46
C LYS A 345 -24.72 -1.50 -2.17
N GLY A 346 -25.27 -1.95 -1.04
CA GLY A 346 -24.60 -1.93 0.28
C GLY A 346 -24.44 -0.56 0.95
N ARG A 347 -25.10 0.48 0.42
CA ARG A 347 -24.93 1.87 0.88
C ARG A 347 -25.68 2.17 2.18
N VAL A 348 -26.83 1.54 2.40
CA VAL A 348 -27.69 1.79 3.56
C VAL A 348 -26.98 1.37 4.85
N SER A 349 -26.39 0.16 4.86
CA SER A 349 -25.65 -0.35 6.01
C SER A 349 -24.31 0.37 6.20
N ARG A 350 -23.54 0.57 5.12
CA ARG A 350 -22.22 1.20 5.16
C ARG A 350 -22.26 2.64 5.64
N ASP A 351 -23.20 3.43 5.11
CA ASP A 351 -23.31 4.85 5.43
C ASP A 351 -24.24 5.08 6.65
N GLY A 352 -24.84 4.03 7.24
CA GLY A 352 -25.58 4.09 8.50
C GLY A 352 -26.88 4.90 8.43
N TRP A 353 -27.67 4.72 7.37
CA TRP A 353 -28.81 5.59 7.07
C TRP A 353 -29.91 5.58 8.13
N VAL A 354 -30.25 4.41 8.68
CA VAL A 354 -31.36 4.26 9.64
C VAL A 354 -31.16 5.14 10.88
N ALA A 355 -29.94 5.18 11.41
CA ALA A 355 -29.61 6.00 12.58
C ALA A 355 -29.65 7.52 12.28
N GLN A 356 -29.27 7.92 11.07
CA GLN A 356 -29.34 9.32 10.64
C GLN A 356 -30.78 9.75 10.39
N ALA A 357 -31.55 8.92 9.68
CA ALA A 357 -32.96 9.14 9.42
C ALA A 357 -33.78 9.22 10.72
N ALA A 358 -33.44 8.42 11.75
CA ALA A 358 -34.11 8.49 13.04
C ALA A 358 -33.94 9.87 13.71
N LYS A 359 -32.75 10.47 13.64
CA LYS A 359 -32.48 11.81 14.15
C LYS A 359 -33.20 12.89 13.33
N LEU A 360 -33.15 12.79 12.01
CA LEU A 360 -33.83 13.74 11.13
C LEU A 360 -35.36 13.66 11.28
N ALA A 361 -35.92 12.47 11.53
CA ALA A 361 -37.34 12.26 11.78
C ALA A 361 -37.81 12.82 13.14
N SER A 362 -36.92 12.94 14.14
CA SER A 362 -37.22 13.61 15.42
C SER A 362 -37.09 15.14 15.35
N GLY A 363 -36.69 15.68 14.19
CA GLY A 363 -36.42 17.11 14.01
C GLY A 363 -35.01 17.54 14.44
N ASP A 364 -34.15 16.58 14.82
CA ASP A 364 -32.75 16.86 15.15
C ASP A 364 -31.87 16.89 13.89
N GLU A 365 -30.73 17.57 13.99
CA GLU A 365 -29.75 17.62 12.90
C GLU A 365 -28.57 16.66 13.14
N THR A 366 -28.05 16.10 12.06
CA THR A 366 -26.78 15.35 12.07
C THR A 366 -25.61 16.31 11.79
N GLU A 367 -24.40 15.93 12.19
CA GLU A 367 -23.19 16.71 11.84
C GLU A 367 -23.04 16.90 10.32
N PHE A 368 -23.47 15.91 9.53
CA PHE A 368 -23.49 16.02 8.08
C PHE A 368 -24.56 17.00 7.60
N SER A 369 -25.80 16.92 8.09
CA SER A 369 -26.89 17.80 7.63
C SER A 369 -26.65 19.26 8.01
N LYS A 370 -26.04 19.53 9.19
CA LYS A 370 -25.59 20.88 9.58
C LYS A 370 -24.60 21.46 8.57
N ARG A 371 -23.60 20.67 8.20
CA ARG A 371 -22.58 21.08 7.22
C ARG A 371 -23.18 21.25 5.82
N ALA A 372 -24.02 20.31 5.38
CA ALA A 372 -24.64 20.36 4.06
C ALA A 372 -25.51 21.61 3.87
N LYS A 373 -26.28 22.01 4.89
CA LYS A 373 -27.04 23.25 4.91
C LYS A 373 -26.15 24.50 4.94
N LYS A 374 -25.09 24.50 5.77
CA LYS A 374 -24.15 25.63 5.87
C LYS A 374 -23.42 25.90 4.56
N ASP A 375 -23.00 24.84 3.88
CA ASP A 375 -22.18 24.91 2.67
C ASP A 375 -23.04 25.01 1.39
N GLY A 376 -24.38 25.05 1.49
CA GLY A 376 -25.30 25.14 0.34
C GLY A 376 -25.14 23.99 -0.67
N VAL A 377 -24.77 22.80 -0.19
CA VAL A 377 -24.27 21.70 -1.06
C VAL A 377 -25.32 21.20 -2.05
N TYR A 378 -26.60 21.40 -1.73
CA TYR A 378 -27.74 20.88 -2.49
C TYR A 378 -28.84 21.92 -2.75
N ASP A 379 -28.54 23.19 -2.47
CA ASP A 379 -29.44 24.33 -2.75
C ASP A 379 -29.35 24.79 -4.21
#